data_AF-A0A963MSD7-F1
#
_entry.id   AF-A0A963MSD7-F1
#
_cell.length_a   1.000
_cell.length_b   1.000
_cell.length_c   1.000
_cell.angle_alpha   90.00
_cell.angle_beta   90.00
_cell.angle_gamma   90.00
#
_symmetry.space_group_name_H-M   'P 1'
#
loop_
_entity.id
_entity.type
_entity.pdbx_description
1 polymer ?
#
loop_
_entity_poly.entity_id
_entity_poly.type
_entity_poly.pdbx_seq_one_letter_code
_entity_poly.pdbx_strand_id
1 'polypeptide(L)' 'AVIHKIEETPQQYRKIYKNIRRALCKRFPYAVYLIKANQDIVVIGVLHHRRNPLVWLARK' A
#
# COMPACT_ATOMS: atom_id res chain seq x y z
N ALA A 1 1.48 13.73 -4.30
CA ALA A 1 2.23 12.49 -3.98
C ALA A 1 1.29 11.29 -3.93
N VAL A 2 1.76 10.03 -3.88
CA VAL A 2 0.87 8.83 -3.89
C VAL A 2 -0.12 8.82 -2.72
N ILE A 3 0.29 9.30 -1.55
CA ILE A 3 -0.54 9.38 -0.34
C ILE A 3 -1.76 10.30 -0.54
N HIS A 4 -1.58 11.49 -1.10
CA HIS A 4 -2.70 12.39 -1.40
C HIS A 4 -3.74 11.75 -2.35
N LYS A 5 -3.30 11.01 -3.37
CA LYS A 5 -4.24 10.29 -4.26
C LYS A 5 -4.98 9.16 -3.55
N ILE A 6 -4.32 8.52 -2.59
CA ILE A 6 -4.94 7.52 -1.72
C ILE A 6 -6.02 8.15 -0.87
N GLU A 7 -5.78 9.35 -0.33
CA GLU A 7 -6.74 10.11 0.48
C GLU A 7 -7.97 10.54 -0.34
N GLU A 8 -7.77 11.13 -1.51
CA GLU A 8 -8.84 11.62 -2.37
C GLU A 8 -9.75 10.49 -2.88
N THR A 9 -9.15 9.37 -3.30
CA THR A 9 -9.86 8.32 -4.02
C THR A 9 -9.34 6.93 -3.66
N PRO A 10 -9.48 6.47 -2.41
CA PRO A 10 -8.95 5.18 -1.95
C PRO A 10 -9.60 3.98 -2.66
N GLN A 11 -10.83 4.16 -3.14
CA GLN A 11 -11.61 3.11 -3.79
C GLN A 11 -11.14 2.78 -5.21
N GLN A 12 -10.36 3.67 -5.86
CA GLN A 12 -9.81 3.45 -7.19
C GLN A 12 -8.79 2.28 -7.21
N TYR A 13 -8.16 2.00 -6.08
CA TYR A 13 -7.13 0.97 -5.97
C TYR A 13 -7.76 -0.40 -5.80
N ARG A 14 -7.37 -1.35 -6.65
CA ARG A 14 -7.90 -2.72 -6.63
C ARG A 14 -7.66 -3.40 -5.26
N LYS A 15 -8.67 -4.12 -4.77
CA LYS A 15 -8.52 -5.07 -3.65
C LYS A 15 -7.69 -6.27 -4.12
N ILE A 16 -6.57 -6.53 -3.46
CA ILE A 16 -5.66 -7.64 -3.80
C ILE A 16 -5.79 -8.83 -2.85
N TYR A 17 -6.27 -8.60 -1.63
CA TYR A 17 -6.56 -9.63 -0.63
C TYR A 17 -7.55 -9.08 0.39
N LYS A 18 -8.71 -9.73 0.56
CA LYS A 18 -9.81 -9.24 1.43
C LYS A 18 -10.09 -7.75 1.17
N ASN A 19 -9.90 -6.89 2.18
CA ASN A 19 -10.11 -5.45 2.09
C ASN A 19 -8.82 -4.64 1.83
N ILE A 20 -7.69 -5.32 1.64
CA ILE A 20 -6.40 -4.70 1.37
C ILE A 20 -6.36 -4.24 -0.09
N ARG A 21 -6.04 -2.97 -0.28
CA ARG A 21 -5.83 -2.32 -1.57
C ARG A 21 -4.35 -2.00 -1.74
N ARG A 22 -3.91 -1.93 -3.00
CA ARG A 22 -2.51 -1.65 -3.37
C ARG A 22 -2.41 -0.46 -4.31
N ALA A 23 -1.62 0.53 -3.93
CA ALA A 23 -1.28 1.69 -4.75
C ALA A 23 0.20 1.64 -5.17
N LEU A 24 0.47 1.67 -6.47
CA LEU A 24 1.84 1.71 -6.97
C LEU A 24 2.37 3.15 -6.92
N CYS A 25 3.57 3.32 -6.37
CA CYS A 25 4.24 4.61 -6.37
C CYS A 25 4.78 4.92 -7.78
N LYS A 26 4.71 6.19 -8.20
CA LYS A 26 5.33 6.65 -9.46
C LYS A 26 6.83 6.34 -9.51
N ARG A 27 7.54 6.47 -8.39
CA ARG A 27 8.96 6.12 -8.28
C ARG A 27 9.07 4.63 -7.97
N PHE A 28 9.45 3.89 -8.98
CA PHE A 28 9.66 2.45 -8.93
C PHE A 28 10.64 2.04 -7.81
N PRO A 29 10.49 0.87 -7.15
CA PRO A 29 9.37 -0.08 -7.13
C PRO A 29 8.66 -0.15 -5.77
N TYR A 30 8.18 0.97 -5.24
CA TYR A 30 7.41 0.95 -4.00
C TYR A 30 5.91 0.78 -4.26
N ALA A 31 5.24 0.05 -3.38
CA ALA A 31 3.79 -0.07 -3.33
C ALA A 31 3.30 0.19 -1.91
N VAL A 32 2.22 0.96 -1.78
CA VAL A 32 1.52 1.22 -0.53
C VAL A 32 0.37 0.22 -0.40
N TYR A 33 0.34 -0.50 0.71
CA TYR A 33 -0.73 -1.41 1.08
C TYR A 33 -1.62 -0.71 2.11
N LEU A 34 -2.93 -0.64 1.83
CA LEU A 34 -3.86 0.13 2.64
C LEU A 34 -5.22 -0.56 2.81
N ILE A 35 -5.95 -0.17 3.86
CA ILE A 35 -7.36 -0.51 4.09
C ILE A 35 -8.14 0.81 4.22
N LYS A 36 -9.31 0.87 3.57
CA LYS A 36 -10.28 1.95 3.78
C LYS A 36 -11.24 1.54 4.89
N ALA A 37 -11.18 2.19 6.04
CA ALA A 37 -11.97 1.91 7.23
C ALA A 37 -12.84 3.12 7.59
N ASN A 38 -14.14 3.09 7.28
CA ASN A 38 -15.05 4.22 7.50
C ASN A 38 -14.52 5.55 6.97
N GLN A 39 -14.08 6.45 7.85
CA GLN A 39 -13.52 7.77 7.56
C GLN A 39 -11.98 7.77 7.47
N ASP A 40 -11.34 6.66 7.85
CA ASP A 40 -9.89 6.53 7.91
C ASP A 40 -9.32 5.70 6.77
N ILE A 41 -8.05 5.98 6.48
CA ILE A 41 -7.21 5.14 5.63
C ILE A 41 -6.06 4.62 6.46
N VAL A 42 -6.03 3.31 6.66
CA VAL A 42 -4.97 2.64 7.40
C VAL A 42 -3.92 2.15 6.40
N VAL A 43 -2.73 2.74 6.45
CA VAL A 43 -1.57 2.25 5.70
C VAL A 43 -0.93 1.11 6.50
N ILE A 44 -1.00 -0.10 5.95
CA ILE A 44 -0.40 -1.30 6.56
C ILE A 44 1.11 -1.30 6.37
N GLY A 45 1.58 -0.85 5.20
CA GLY A 45 3.01 -0.80 4.91
C GLY A 45 3.33 -0.32 3.50
N VAL A 46 4.59 0.10 3.35
CA VAL A 46 5.17 0.51 2.07
C VAL A 46 6.30 -0.46 1.74
N LEU A 47 6.11 -1.26 0.69
CA LEU A 47 7.01 -2.37 0.38
C LEU A 47 7.65 -2.20 -1.00
N HIS A 48 8.93 -2.58 -1.09
CA HIS A 48 9.70 -2.61 -2.33
C HIS A 48 9.42 -3.91 -3.09
N HIS A 49 8.77 -3.84 -4.25
CA HIS A 49 8.22 -5.01 -4.93
C HIS A 49 9.27 -5.99 -5.48
N ARG A 50 10.50 -5.51 -5.76
CA ARG A 50 11.61 -6.38 -6.19
C ARG A 50 12.45 -6.93 -5.04
N ARG A 51 12.24 -6.47 -3.80
CA ARG A 51 13.08 -6.88 -2.68
C ARG A 51 12.63 -8.25 -2.21
N ASN A 52 13.59 -9.14 -1.90
CA ASN A 52 13.27 -10.45 -1.34
C ASN A 52 12.41 -10.26 -0.06
N PRO A 53 11.22 -10.87 0.02
CA PRO A 53 10.32 -10.71 1.15
C PRO A 53 10.93 -11.19 2.48
N LEU A 54 11.88 -12.13 2.47
CA LEU A 54 12.57 -12.58 3.68
C LEU A 54 13.30 -11.43 4.39
N VAL A 55 13.67 -10.37 3.67
CA VAL A 55 14.40 -9.25 4.25
C VAL A 55 13.55 -8.42 5.22
N TRP A 56 12.24 -8.30 5.00
CA TRP A 56 11.39 -7.59 5.97
C TRP A 56 10.99 -8.48 7.15
N LEU A 57 10.86 -9.80 6.92
CA LEU A 57 10.60 -10.79 7.97
C LEU A 57 11.77 -10.90 8.96
N ALA A 58 13.00 -10.63 8.52
CA ALA A 58 14.18 -10.65 9.36
C ALA A 58 14.39 -9.37 10.21
N ARG A 59 13.51 -8.36 10.07
CA ARG A 59 13.59 -7.14 10.88
C ARG A 59 13.07 -7.45 12.28
N LYS A 60 13.85 -7.07 13.29
CA LYS A 60 13.41 -7.09 14.70
C LYS A 60 12.45 -5.96 14.97
#